data_AF-A0A1F4V3L6-F1
#
_entry.id   AF-A0A1F4V3L6-F1
#
_cell.length_a   1.000
_cell.length_b   1.000
_cell.length_c   1.000
_cell.angle_alpha   90.00
_cell.angle_beta   90.00
_cell.angle_gamma   90.00
#
_symmetry.space_group_name_H-M   'P 1'
#
loop_
_entity.id
_entity.type
_entity.pdbx_description
1 polymer ?
#
loop_
_entity_poly.entity_id
_entity_poly.type
_entity_poly.pdbx_seq_one_letter_code
_entity_poly.pdbx_strand_id
1 'polypeptide(L)'
;MVEQIFIVLIIQLFYFIFFYKSGISLSKYIGRRVCPTCFSVSMTWATTILLKVFNIINFDTSIIAVLLAESVVGVSHLSEEFLLIHKLNWNEGVFRFGTILYGTFSVLVFIAVSPVVGFILFFPVIVLGYTSLTPVEIKMPEKSISRILSEKLKRCCG
;
A
#
# COMPACT_ATOMS: atom_id res chain seq x y z
N MET A 1 -10.30 21.98 -19.45
CA MET A 1 -9.58 20.74 -19.86
C MET A 1 -8.07 20.92 -19.87
N VAL A 2 -7.49 21.85 -20.66
CA VAL A 2 -6.02 22.03 -20.70
C VAL A 2 -5.44 22.42 -19.33
N GLU A 3 -6.09 23.34 -18.60
CA GLU A 3 -5.67 23.73 -17.25
C GLU A 3 -5.71 22.56 -16.25
N GLN A 4 -6.71 21.68 -16.34
CA GLN A 4 -6.81 20.50 -15.49
C GLN A 4 -5.71 19.48 -15.78
N ILE A 5 -5.37 19.28 -17.07
CA ILE A 5 -4.26 18.42 -17.47
C ILE A 5 -2.94 18.98 -16.92
N PHE A 6 -2.75 20.29 -17.01
CA PHE A 6 -1.54 20.94 -16.51
C PHE A 6 -1.41 20.82 -14.99
N ILE A 7 -2.52 20.99 -14.25
CA ILE A 7 -2.58 20.79 -12.80
C ILE A 7 -2.25 19.33 -12.43
N VAL A 8 -2.82 18.36 -13.14
CA VAL A 8 -2.53 16.93 -12.90
C VAL A 8 -1.05 16.61 -13.15
N LEU A 9 -0.45 17.15 -14.21
CA LEU A 9 0.96 16.96 -14.52
C LEU A 9 1.87 17.57 -13.44
N ILE A 10 1.58 18.80 -12.99
CA ILE A 10 2.32 19.45 -11.90
C ILE A 10 2.20 18.62 -10.61
N ILE A 11 1.00 18.14 -10.29
CA ILE A 11 0.76 17.31 -9.11
C ILE A 11 1.55 15.99 -9.23
N GLN A 12 1.55 15.32 -10.38
CA GLN A 12 2.35 14.11 -10.60
C GLN A 12 3.85 14.37 -10.48
N LEU A 13 4.35 15.48 -11.00
CA LEU A 13 5.76 15.86 -10.87
C LEU A 13 6.12 16.13 -9.41
N PHE A 14 5.25 16.81 -8.67
CA PHE A 14 5.41 17.03 -7.25
C PHE A 14 5.40 15.71 -6.47
N TYR A 15 4.50 14.78 -6.82
CA TYR A 15 4.48 13.42 -6.24
C TYR A 15 5.79 12.68 -6.49
N PHE A 16 6.31 12.75 -7.71
CA PHE A 16 7.56 12.08 -8.07
C PHE A 16 8.75 12.63 -7.27
N ILE A 17 8.86 13.95 -7.16
CA ILE A 17 9.93 14.61 -6.39
C ILE A 17 9.78 14.34 -4.89
N PHE A 18 8.56 14.46 -4.36
CA PHE A 18 8.27 14.18 -2.96
C PHE A 18 8.54 12.71 -2.61
N PHE A 19 8.18 11.78 -3.50
CA PHE A 19 8.46 10.37 -3.29
C PHE A 19 9.96 10.08 -3.19
N TYR A 20 10.75 10.58 -4.14
CA TYR A 20 12.18 10.27 -4.17
C TYR A 20 12.93 10.93 -3.00
N LYS A 21 12.55 12.15 -2.64
CA LYS A 21 13.21 12.91 -1.57
C LYS A 21 12.72 12.53 -0.17
N SER A 22 11.40 12.41 -0.01
CA SER A 22 10.77 12.13 1.27
C SER A 22 10.57 10.64 1.50
N GLY A 23 10.15 9.85 0.51
CA GLY A 23 9.89 8.41 0.67
C GLY A 23 11.11 7.60 1.13
N ILE A 24 12.28 7.89 0.55
CA ILE A 24 13.55 7.24 0.96
C ILE A 24 13.94 7.68 2.39
N SER A 25 13.80 8.97 2.72
CA SER A 25 14.10 9.47 4.07
C SER A 25 13.10 8.96 5.11
N LEU A 26 11.81 8.87 4.75
CA LEU A 26 10.72 8.40 5.58
C LEU A 26 10.88 6.92 5.91
N SER A 27 11.41 6.12 4.98
CA SER A 27 11.75 4.71 5.24
C SER A 27 12.77 4.55 6.38
N LYS A 28 13.71 5.48 6.51
CA LYS A 28 14.68 5.51 7.63
C LYS A 28 14.01 5.89 8.94
N TYR A 29 13.07 6.85 8.92
CA TYR A 29 12.34 7.30 10.12
C TYR A 29 11.36 6.25 10.65
N ILE A 30 10.63 5.59 9.74
CA ILE A 30 9.66 4.53 10.05
C ILE A 30 10.39 3.24 10.48
N GLY A 31 11.67 3.11 10.17
CA GLY A 31 12.45 1.89 10.42
C GLY A 31 11.97 0.71 9.57
N ARG A 32 11.18 0.96 8.51
CA ARG A 32 10.65 -0.04 7.58
C ARG A 32 10.90 0.41 6.14
N ARG A 33 11.36 -0.50 5.28
CA ARG A 33 11.52 -0.28 3.85
C ARG A 33 10.16 -0.39 3.17
N VAL A 34 9.83 0.63 2.37
CA VAL A 34 8.59 0.68 1.60
C VAL A 34 8.93 0.51 0.12
N CYS A 35 8.27 -0.43 -0.57
CA CYS A 35 8.44 -0.55 -2.01
C CYS A 35 7.89 0.71 -2.72
N PRO A 36 8.63 1.29 -3.68
CA PRO A 36 8.19 2.48 -4.39
C PRO A 36 6.82 2.40 -5.03
N THR A 37 6.47 1.23 -5.56
CA THR A 37 5.17 0.99 -6.19
C THR A 37 4.04 1.01 -5.16
N CYS A 38 4.19 0.29 -4.04
CA CYS A 38 3.20 0.29 -2.95
C CYS A 38 2.99 1.68 -2.35
N PHE A 39 4.07 2.44 -2.17
CA PHE A 39 3.97 3.82 -1.69
C PHE A 39 3.26 4.71 -2.71
N SER A 40 3.63 4.62 -3.98
CA SER A 40 3.03 5.42 -5.05
C SER A 40 1.52 5.20 -5.15
N VAL A 41 1.07 3.93 -5.18
CA VAL A 41 -0.36 3.61 -5.23
C VAL A 41 -1.08 4.10 -3.97
N SER A 42 -0.48 3.88 -2.78
CA SER A 42 -1.05 4.33 -1.51
C SER A 42 -1.23 5.83 -1.43
N MET A 43 -0.19 6.57 -1.84
CA MET A 43 -0.22 8.02 -1.87
C MET A 43 -1.22 8.53 -2.90
N THR A 44 -1.33 7.86 -4.06
CA THR A 44 -2.26 8.24 -5.12
C THR A 44 -3.70 8.20 -4.63
N TRP A 45 -4.16 7.08 -4.05
CA TRP A 45 -5.53 7.02 -3.55
C TRP A 45 -5.75 7.90 -2.31
N ALA A 46 -4.76 8.05 -1.42
CA ALA A 46 -4.90 8.93 -0.27
C ALA A 46 -5.12 10.39 -0.71
N THR A 47 -4.41 10.80 -1.77
CA THR A 47 -4.53 12.13 -2.34
C THR A 47 -5.87 12.35 -3.02
N THR A 48 -6.34 11.39 -3.83
CA THR A 48 -7.64 11.53 -4.50
C THR A 48 -8.79 11.56 -3.49
N ILE A 49 -8.69 10.79 -2.40
CA ILE A 49 -9.63 10.89 -1.27
C ILE A 49 -9.58 12.28 -0.64
N LEU A 50 -8.39 12.80 -0.30
CA LEU A 50 -8.26 14.13 0.30
C LEU A 50 -8.83 15.22 -0.61
N LEU A 51 -8.46 15.24 -1.89
CA LEU A 51 -8.95 16.22 -2.87
C LEU A 51 -10.47 16.16 -3.03
N LYS A 52 -11.06 14.96 -2.97
CA LYS A 52 -12.51 14.77 -3.01
C LYS A 52 -13.19 15.24 -1.72
N VAL A 53 -12.63 14.92 -0.55
CA VAL A 53 -13.17 15.33 0.76
C VAL A 53 -13.14 16.85 0.92
N PHE A 54 -12.07 17.52 0.45
CA PHE A 54 -11.97 18.98 0.44
C PHE A 54 -12.72 19.64 -0.73
N ASN A 55 -13.43 18.87 -1.56
CA ASN A 55 -14.19 19.37 -2.70
C ASN A 55 -13.36 20.19 -3.72
N ILE A 56 -12.05 19.95 -3.80
CA ILE A 56 -11.13 20.65 -4.71
C ILE A 56 -11.30 20.10 -6.13
N ILE A 57 -11.34 18.76 -6.25
CA ILE A 57 -11.56 18.04 -7.51
C ILE A 57 -12.56 16.92 -7.26
N ASN A 58 -13.61 16.86 -8.09
CA ASN A 58 -14.63 15.81 -8.01
C ASN A 58 -14.18 14.55 -8.77
N PHE A 59 -13.40 13.70 -8.12
CA PHE A 59 -13.00 12.40 -8.66
C PHE A 59 -14.14 11.38 -8.60
N ASP A 60 -14.26 10.54 -9.63
CA ASP A 60 -15.17 9.39 -9.61
C ASP A 60 -14.75 8.41 -8.49
N THR A 61 -15.70 8.01 -7.65
CA THR A 61 -15.47 7.06 -6.55
C THR A 61 -14.97 5.71 -7.08
N SER A 62 -15.34 5.34 -8.30
CA SER A 62 -14.92 4.11 -8.97
C SER A 62 -13.42 4.08 -9.21
N ILE A 63 -12.80 5.22 -9.54
CA ILE A 63 -11.34 5.32 -9.71
C ILE A 63 -10.63 5.08 -8.38
N ILE A 64 -11.14 5.65 -7.30
CA ILE A 64 -10.61 5.44 -5.95
C ILE A 64 -10.75 3.96 -5.55
N ALA A 65 -11.89 3.34 -5.85
CA ALA A 65 -12.13 1.92 -5.58
C ALA A 65 -11.13 1.01 -6.32
N VAL A 66 -10.80 1.30 -7.58
CA VAL A 66 -9.78 0.56 -8.34
C VAL A 66 -8.42 0.66 -7.66
N LEU A 67 -7.99 1.86 -7.27
CA LEU A 67 -6.69 2.05 -6.59
C LEU A 67 -6.63 1.34 -5.22
N LEU A 68 -7.74 1.32 -4.48
CA LEU A 68 -7.85 0.54 -3.24
C LEU A 68 -7.77 -0.96 -3.53
N ALA A 69 -8.44 -1.47 -4.57
CA ALA A 69 -8.38 -2.86 -4.96
C ALA A 69 -6.97 -3.31 -5.39
N GLU A 70 -6.25 -2.49 -6.16
CA GLU A 70 -4.83 -2.74 -6.49
C GLU A 70 -3.97 -2.85 -5.23
N SER A 71 -4.24 -2.00 -4.22
CA SER A 71 -3.57 -2.05 -2.93
C SER A 71 -3.85 -3.37 -2.19
N VAL A 72 -5.08 -3.91 -2.25
CA VAL A 72 -5.41 -5.22 -1.67
C VAL A 72 -4.58 -6.33 -2.30
N VAL A 73 -4.47 -6.34 -3.63
CA VAL A 73 -3.69 -7.35 -4.34
C VAL A 73 -2.21 -7.23 -3.95
N GLY A 74 -1.67 -6.00 -3.94
CA GLY A 74 -0.29 -5.74 -3.52
C GLY A 74 -0.01 -6.20 -2.08
N VAL A 75 -0.91 -5.88 -1.14
CA VAL A 75 -0.79 -6.29 0.27
C VAL A 75 -0.92 -7.81 0.42
N SER A 76 -1.78 -8.47 -0.37
CA SER A 76 -1.91 -9.94 -0.33
C SER A 76 -0.60 -10.65 -0.70
N HIS A 77 0.23 -10.04 -1.55
CA HIS A 77 1.54 -10.56 -1.90
C HIS A 77 2.56 -10.42 -0.77
N LEU A 78 2.30 -9.54 0.21
CA LEU A 78 3.13 -9.37 1.41
C LEU A 78 2.73 -10.32 2.56
N SER A 79 1.88 -11.30 2.27
CA SER A 79 1.39 -12.29 3.25
C SER A 79 2.51 -13.17 3.79
N GLU A 80 3.46 -13.58 2.92
CA GLU A 80 4.58 -14.43 3.30
C GLU A 80 5.48 -13.68 4.31
N GLU A 81 5.82 -12.43 4.02
CA GLU A 81 6.61 -11.57 4.88
C GLU A 81 5.93 -11.35 6.24
N PHE A 82 4.60 -11.13 6.25
CA PHE A 82 3.85 -10.97 7.49
C PHE A 82 3.98 -12.18 8.42
N LEU A 83 3.75 -13.38 7.87
CA LEU A 83 3.79 -14.64 8.62
C LEU A 83 5.20 -14.92 9.15
N LEU A 84 6.23 -14.63 8.34
CA LEU A 84 7.63 -14.78 8.73
C LEU A 84 8.04 -13.79 9.84
N ILE A 85 7.68 -12.51 9.71
CA ILE A 85 8.02 -11.46 10.69
C ILE A 85 7.35 -11.74 12.05
N HIS A 86 6.09 -12.18 12.03
CA HIS A 86 5.29 -12.41 13.25
C HIS A 86 5.36 -13.86 13.76
N LYS A 87 6.12 -14.75 13.11
CA LYS A 87 6.28 -16.17 13.46
C LYS A 87 4.94 -16.91 13.60
N LEU A 88 4.02 -16.64 12.67
CA LEU A 88 2.70 -17.28 12.64
C LEU A 88 2.75 -18.54 11.76
N ASN A 89 2.28 -19.68 12.29
CA ASN A 89 2.21 -20.95 11.56
C ASN A 89 0.87 -21.09 10.82
N TRP A 90 0.51 -20.12 9.99
CA TRP A 90 -0.71 -20.17 9.19
C TRP A 90 -0.38 -20.57 7.75
N ASN A 91 -1.34 -21.16 7.05
CA ASN A 91 -1.18 -21.49 5.64
C ASN A 91 -1.17 -20.19 4.82
N GLU A 92 -0.05 -19.90 4.15
CA GLU A 92 0.16 -18.71 3.33
C GLU A 92 -0.95 -18.52 2.30
N GLY A 93 -1.37 -19.59 1.62
CA GLY A 93 -2.41 -19.53 0.60
C GLY A 93 -3.77 -19.11 1.18
N VAL A 94 -4.11 -19.61 2.37
CA VAL A 94 -5.35 -19.25 3.07
C VAL A 94 -5.30 -17.80 3.54
N PHE A 95 -4.18 -17.37 4.11
CA PHE A 95 -4.02 -15.99 4.59
C PHE A 95 -4.05 -14.97 3.44
N ARG A 96 -3.37 -15.29 2.33
CA ARG A 96 -3.37 -14.48 1.11
C ARG A 96 -4.76 -14.38 0.51
N PHE A 97 -5.45 -15.50 0.36
CA PHE A 97 -6.81 -15.52 -0.19
C PHE A 97 -7.81 -14.81 0.73
N GLY A 98 -7.69 -14.99 2.06
CA GLY A 98 -8.48 -14.28 3.05
C GLY A 98 -8.29 -12.77 3.00
N THR A 99 -7.04 -12.31 2.80
CA THR A 99 -6.71 -10.88 2.64
C THR A 99 -7.36 -10.30 1.38
N ILE A 100 -7.33 -11.04 0.26
CA ILE A 100 -7.99 -10.64 -0.99
C ILE A 100 -9.50 -10.54 -0.77
N LEU A 101 -10.13 -11.61 -0.26
CA LEU A 101 -11.56 -11.64 -0.03
C LEU A 101 -12.03 -10.49 0.88
N TYR A 102 -11.35 -10.31 2.02
CA TYR A 102 -11.68 -9.24 2.96
C TYR A 102 -11.49 -7.86 2.33
N GLY A 103 -10.34 -7.64 1.68
CA GLY A 103 -10.04 -6.35 1.07
C GLY A 103 -11.00 -6.00 -0.08
N THR A 104 -11.31 -6.96 -0.95
CA THR A 104 -12.31 -6.78 -2.02
C THR A 104 -13.68 -6.49 -1.44
N PHE A 105 -14.09 -7.17 -0.37
CA PHE A 105 -15.35 -6.88 0.32
C PHE A 105 -15.38 -5.44 0.86
N SER A 106 -14.31 -4.99 1.52
CA SER A 106 -14.21 -3.60 2.00
C SER A 106 -14.31 -2.57 0.88
N VAL A 107 -13.67 -2.83 -0.27
CA VAL A 107 -13.77 -1.98 -1.47
C VAL A 107 -15.19 -1.99 -2.07
N LEU A 108 -15.88 -3.14 -2.06
CA LEU A 108 -17.28 -3.22 -2.49
C LEU A 108 -18.20 -2.42 -1.56
N VAL A 109 -18.00 -2.48 -0.24
CA VAL A 109 -18.74 -1.65 0.72
C VAL A 109 -18.45 -0.16 0.49
N PHE A 110 -17.20 0.20 0.16
CA PHE A 110 -16.79 1.57 -0.13
C PHE A 110 -17.57 2.17 -1.32
N ILE A 111 -17.72 1.41 -2.42
CA ILE A 111 -18.39 1.90 -3.62
C ILE A 111 -19.92 1.77 -3.56
N ALA A 112 -20.45 0.67 -3.00
CA ALA A 112 -21.87 0.33 -3.13
C ALA A 112 -22.74 0.74 -1.93
N VAL A 113 -22.13 0.92 -0.74
CA VAL A 113 -22.89 1.16 0.50
C VAL A 113 -22.55 2.52 1.08
N SER A 114 -21.29 2.73 1.46
CA SER A 114 -20.84 3.98 2.05
C SER A 114 -19.32 4.10 1.93
N PRO A 115 -18.81 5.19 1.33
CA PRO A 115 -17.37 5.43 1.25
C PRO A 115 -16.69 5.46 2.62
N VAL A 116 -17.37 6.03 3.63
CA VAL A 116 -16.81 6.12 4.99
C VAL A 116 -16.69 4.74 5.62
N VAL A 117 -17.77 3.95 5.58
CA VAL A 117 -17.79 2.61 6.18
C VAL A 117 -16.81 1.68 5.46
N GLY A 118 -16.81 1.69 4.13
CA GLY A 118 -15.88 0.88 3.36
C GLY A 118 -14.42 1.25 3.62
N PHE A 119 -14.11 2.54 3.78
CA PHE A 119 -12.76 2.97 4.15
C PHE A 119 -12.35 2.53 5.57
N ILE A 120 -13.27 2.59 6.53
CA ILE A 120 -13.03 2.05 7.89
C ILE A 120 -12.75 0.54 7.82
N LEU A 121 -13.53 -0.22 7.04
CA LEU A 121 -13.31 -1.64 6.82
C LEU A 121 -12.03 -1.93 6.01
N PHE A 122 -11.51 -0.95 5.28
CA PHE A 122 -10.24 -1.07 4.56
C PHE A 122 -9.03 -0.90 5.49
N PHE A 123 -9.20 -0.25 6.64
CA PHE A 123 -8.12 0.04 7.57
C PHE A 123 -7.30 -1.19 8.00
N PRO A 124 -7.89 -2.37 8.28
CA PRO A 124 -7.09 -3.56 8.60
C PRO A 124 -6.16 -4.00 7.46
N VAL A 125 -6.52 -3.78 6.20
CA VAL A 125 -5.65 -4.05 5.04
C VAL A 125 -4.45 -3.10 5.05
N ILE A 126 -4.66 -1.82 5.38
CA ILE A 126 -3.58 -0.84 5.53
C ILE A 126 -2.62 -1.27 6.64
N VAL A 127 -3.16 -1.65 7.80
CA VAL A 127 -2.36 -2.12 8.94
C VAL A 127 -1.56 -3.36 8.57
N LEU A 128 -2.20 -4.35 7.94
CA LEU A 128 -1.54 -5.56 7.49
C LEU A 128 -0.38 -5.21 6.55
N GLY A 129 -0.64 -4.43 5.50
CA GLY A 129 0.38 -3.95 4.58
C GLY A 129 1.56 -3.25 5.27
N TYR A 130 1.29 -2.36 6.22
CA TYR A 130 2.32 -1.66 6.99
C TYR A 130 3.16 -2.62 7.86
N THR A 131 2.52 -3.58 8.52
CA THR A 131 3.20 -4.55 9.40
C THR A 131 4.02 -5.58 8.64
N SER A 132 3.66 -5.85 7.38
CA SER A 132 4.42 -6.73 6.48
C SER A 132 5.66 -6.08 5.88
N LEU A 133 5.79 -4.74 5.97
CA LEU A 133 6.97 -4.04 5.46
C LEU A 133 8.24 -4.51 6.18
N THR A 134 9.37 -4.49 5.49
CA THR A 134 10.60 -5.08 6.04
C THR A 134 11.36 -4.11 6.93
N PRO A 135 11.84 -4.52 8.11
CA PRO A 135 12.58 -3.63 9.00
C PRO A 135 13.94 -3.24 8.41
N VAL A 136 14.38 -2.00 8.69
CA VAL A 136 15.64 -1.44 8.19
C VAL A 136 16.86 -2.10 8.85
N GLU A 137 16.74 -2.46 10.13
CA GLU A 137 17.74 -3.25 10.85
C GLU A 137 17.25 -4.68 11.02
N ILE A 138 18.03 -5.63 10.53
CA ILE A 138 17.72 -7.04 10.65
C ILE A 138 18.73 -7.67 11.60
N LYS A 139 18.34 -7.93 12.86
CA LYS A 139 18.96 -9.00 13.65
C LYS A 139 18.39 -10.31 13.12
N MET A 140 18.93 -10.83 12.01
CA MET A 140 18.45 -12.07 11.40
C MET A 140 18.82 -13.28 12.28
N PRO A 141 17.88 -14.19 12.58
CA PRO A 141 18.24 -15.56 12.90
C PRO A 141 18.74 -16.25 11.62
N GLU A 142 19.86 -16.94 11.76
CA GLU A 142 20.63 -17.63 10.73
C GLU A 142 19.84 -18.82 10.14
N LYS A 143 19.04 -18.60 9.09
CA LYS A 143 18.48 -19.70 8.26
C LYS A 143 18.38 -19.28 6.80
N SER A 144 18.73 -20.21 5.90
CA SER A 144 18.87 -20.08 4.44
C SER A 144 17.73 -19.37 3.69
N ILE A 145 16.50 -19.40 4.22
CA ILE A 145 15.33 -18.66 3.71
C ILE A 145 15.54 -17.14 3.76
N SER A 146 16.33 -16.64 4.72
CA SER A 146 16.61 -15.21 4.89
C SER A 146 17.43 -14.60 3.75
N ARG A 147 18.25 -15.41 3.05
CA ARG A 147 19.06 -14.96 1.90
C ARG A 147 18.19 -14.70 0.67
N ILE A 148 17.25 -15.60 0.36
CA ILE A 148 16.34 -15.46 -0.78
C ILE A 148 15.40 -14.25 -0.57
N LEU A 149 14.90 -14.08 0.66
CA LEU A 149 14.07 -12.94 1.02
C LEU A 149 14.88 -11.62 0.93
N SER A 150 16.11 -11.61 1.45
CA SER A 150 17.03 -10.46 1.34
C SER A 150 17.35 -10.09 -0.11
N GLU A 151 17.53 -11.06 -0.99
CA GLU A 151 17.75 -10.82 -2.42
C GLU A 151 16.51 -10.29 -3.14
N LYS A 152 15.31 -10.82 -2.85
CA LYS A 152 14.05 -10.27 -3.40
C LYS A 152 13.78 -8.85 -2.90
N LEU A 153 14.03 -8.58 -1.62
CA LEU A 153 13.86 -7.26 -1.01
C LEU A 153 14.88 -6.24 -1.53
N LYS A 154 16.11 -6.66 -1.81
CA LYS A 154 17.10 -5.82 -2.51
C LYS A 154 16.66 -5.48 -3.93
N ARG A 155 15.88 -6.33 -4.60
CA ARG A 155 15.34 -6.06 -5.94
C ARG A 155 14.09 -5.16 -5.92
N CYS A 156 13.26 -5.22 -4.87
CA CYS A 156 12.03 -4.43 -4.79
C CYS A 156 12.18 -3.10 -4.03
N CYS A 157 13.19 -2.97 -3.17
CA CYS A 157 13.44 -1.81 -2.32
C CYS A 157 14.88 -1.28 -2.45
N GLY A 158 15.57 -1.63 -3.55
CA GLY A 158 16.90 -1.15 -3.91
C GLY A 158 16.83 0.17 -4.66
#